data_AF-C9SN68-F1
#
_entry.id   AF-C9SN68-F1
#
_cell.length_a   1.000
_cell.length_b   1.000
_cell.length_c   1.000
_cell.angle_alpha   90.00
_cell.angle_beta   90.00
_cell.angle_gamma   90.00
#
_symmetry.space_group_name_H-M   'P 1'
#
loop_
_entity.id
_entity.type
_entity.pdbx_description
1 polymer ?
#
loop_
_entity_poly.entity_id
_entity_poly.type
_entity_poly.pdbx_seq_one_letter_code
_entity_poly.pdbx_strand_id
1 'polypeptide(L)'
;MSANVKYPTIRPKHANAAFLAVWLMLALYCYSNSYDDPSSIFFNEKLAFRERFSLVRTTNAEHLIEVLTYGPPTPKIERLPGTKPFLCIGVPSVARNTVSFLPQTLATLVDTLTDEERSTIHLVTLLADQDPKDHPAYEAPWLDRLVDEAIVYSAGNWTLPPQPEVPSRAPLPTTSAKPAAAGIADVEQRKASHPKAPDWLYFRLFYSEIFMGWNSEEWLGYSRVIFELYVLALVVFLVLRRTWPAASLGAQGKRTVTTYRHTSAWMAALVFGLWLPALIVLYFAAGRVSTHRMTPWSSDGVREMPNYGCCAQGLVFPQRHLDMIHDMLVTPPFNFPGDMMLEDLARDKQLTKWALEPSVFQHVGLKESSDGTQRKEVWNFSFERQQK
;
A
#
# COMPACT_ATOMS: atom_id res chain seq x y z
N MET A 1 -14.85 62.51 -13.72
CA MET A 1 -13.58 61.99 -13.18
C MET A 1 -13.54 60.48 -13.41
N SER A 2 -12.84 60.02 -14.44
CA SER A 2 -12.67 58.58 -14.68
C SER A 2 -11.50 58.10 -13.83
N ALA A 3 -11.77 57.29 -12.82
CA ALA A 3 -10.73 56.69 -11.99
C ALA A 3 -9.85 55.77 -12.86
N ASN A 4 -8.58 56.14 -13.01
CA ASN A 4 -7.56 55.28 -13.62
C ASN A 4 -7.32 54.09 -12.68
N VAL A 5 -8.02 52.99 -12.90
CA VAL A 5 -7.73 51.71 -12.24
C VAL A 5 -6.39 51.22 -12.78
N LYS A 6 -5.30 51.49 -12.05
CA LYS A 6 -3.99 50.92 -12.33
C LYS A 6 -4.00 49.46 -11.89
N TYR A 7 -4.17 48.54 -12.83
CA TYR A 7 -3.95 47.12 -12.58
C TYR A 7 -2.46 46.86 -12.34
N PRO A 8 -2.09 46.14 -11.26
CA PRO A 8 -0.70 45.80 -11.00
C PRO A 8 -0.19 44.87 -12.09
N THR A 9 0.67 45.39 -12.98
CA THR A 9 1.38 44.57 -13.96
C THR A 9 2.56 43.90 -13.26
N ILE A 10 2.43 42.62 -12.89
CA ILE A 10 3.55 41.83 -12.39
C ILE A 10 4.60 41.74 -13.51
N ARG A 11 5.81 42.22 -13.25
CA ARG A 11 6.90 42.09 -14.22
C ARG A 11 7.36 40.63 -14.28
N PRO A 12 7.68 40.06 -15.46
CA PRO A 12 8.09 38.66 -15.61
C PRO A 12 9.21 38.23 -14.65
N LYS A 13 10.18 39.12 -14.39
CA LYS A 13 11.26 38.86 -13.42
C LYS A 13 10.78 38.61 -11.99
N HIS A 14 9.76 39.33 -11.52
CA HIS A 14 9.20 39.15 -10.18
C HIS A 14 8.36 37.87 -10.11
N ALA A 15 7.61 37.58 -11.17
CA ALA A 15 6.86 36.34 -11.28
C ALA A 15 7.78 35.11 -11.27
N ASN A 16 8.90 35.16 -12.01
CA ASN A 16 9.87 34.08 -12.04
C ASN A 16 10.62 33.92 -10.71
N ALA A 17 10.96 35.02 -10.03
CA ALA A 17 11.57 34.98 -8.70
C ALA A 17 10.62 34.36 -7.67
N ALA A 18 9.32 34.72 -7.72
CA ALA A 18 8.31 34.13 -6.86
C ALA A 18 8.13 32.64 -7.15
N PHE A 19 8.06 32.23 -8.42
CA PHE A 19 8.03 30.83 -8.81
C PHE A 19 9.24 30.06 -8.29
N LEU A 20 10.45 30.60 -8.48
CA LEU A 20 11.68 29.96 -8.00
C LEU A 20 11.65 29.76 -6.48
N ALA A 21 11.20 30.77 -5.72
CA ALA A 21 11.06 30.64 -4.27
C ALA A 21 10.08 29.52 -3.88
N VAL A 22 8.92 29.45 -4.52
CA VAL A 22 7.94 28.37 -4.30
C VAL A 22 8.51 27.01 -4.68
N TRP A 23 9.18 26.92 -5.84
CA TRP A 23 9.79 25.68 -6.31
C TRP A 23 10.89 25.19 -5.36
N LEU A 24 11.73 26.09 -4.83
CA LEU A 24 12.75 25.73 -3.83
C LEU A 24 12.13 25.24 -2.52
N MET A 25 11.04 25.87 -2.06
CA MET A 25 10.31 25.41 -0.89
C MET A 25 9.72 24.00 -1.10
N LEU A 26 9.15 23.74 -2.28
CA LEU A 26 8.68 22.39 -2.65
C LEU A 26 9.83 21.39 -2.73
N ALA A 27 10.98 21.78 -3.31
CA ALA A 27 12.14 20.91 -3.39
C ALA A 27 12.70 20.56 -2.00
N LEU A 28 12.74 21.52 -1.08
CA LEU A 28 13.11 21.27 0.32
C LEU A 28 12.11 20.37 1.03
N TYR A 29 10.82 20.54 0.76
CA TYR A 29 9.78 19.65 1.26
C TYR A 29 9.95 18.21 0.75
N CYS A 30 10.17 18.01 -0.55
CA CYS A 30 10.48 16.70 -1.14
C CYS A 30 11.77 16.11 -0.56
N TYR A 31 12.85 16.89 -0.44
CA TYR A 31 14.09 16.45 0.20
C TYR A 31 13.86 15.89 1.61
N SER A 32 12.97 16.53 2.38
CA SER A 32 12.72 16.18 3.78
C SER A 32 11.74 15.02 3.93
N ASN A 33 10.90 14.76 2.93
CA ASN A 33 9.78 13.81 3.02
C ASN A 33 9.85 12.66 2.00
N SER A 34 10.85 12.64 1.12
CA SER A 34 11.06 11.59 0.11
C SER A 34 12.37 10.82 0.29
N TYR A 35 12.99 10.90 1.47
CA TYR A 35 14.26 10.24 1.74
C TYR A 35 14.17 8.70 1.83
N ASP A 36 12.97 8.16 2.00
CA ASP A 36 12.70 6.73 2.15
C ASP A 36 11.92 6.14 0.97
N ASP A 37 11.91 6.82 -0.17
CA ASP A 37 11.32 6.31 -1.39
C ASP A 37 12.45 5.93 -2.37
N PRO A 38 12.64 4.64 -2.69
CA PRO A 38 13.70 4.21 -3.61
C PRO A 38 13.62 4.82 -5.01
N SER A 39 12.44 5.32 -5.42
CA SER A 39 12.24 5.98 -6.72
C SER A 39 12.51 7.50 -6.68
N SER A 40 12.87 8.05 -5.52
CA SER A 40 13.18 9.46 -5.30
C SER A 40 14.67 9.73 -5.50
N ILE A 41 15.02 10.88 -6.11
CA ILE A 41 16.41 11.35 -6.17
C ILE A 41 16.93 11.75 -4.78
N PHE A 42 16.03 11.99 -3.84
CA PHE A 42 16.35 12.37 -2.46
C PHE A 42 16.53 11.14 -1.54
N PHE A 43 16.47 9.92 -2.10
CA PHE A 43 16.60 8.69 -1.34
C PHE A 43 17.90 8.66 -0.52
N ASN A 44 17.76 8.28 0.74
CA ASN A 44 18.86 8.15 1.68
C ASN A 44 18.76 6.80 2.37
N GLU A 45 19.54 5.84 1.87
CA GLU A 45 19.63 4.46 2.36
C GLU A 45 19.75 4.38 3.90
N LYS A 46 20.61 5.22 4.51
CA LYS A 46 20.85 5.21 5.96
C LYS A 46 19.64 5.65 6.79
N LEU A 47 18.73 6.43 6.21
CA LEU A 47 17.50 6.89 6.86
C LEU A 47 16.31 6.01 6.49
N ALA A 48 16.25 5.55 5.24
CA ALA A 48 15.17 4.75 4.66
C ALA A 48 15.07 3.37 5.32
N PHE A 49 16.22 2.70 5.51
CA PHE A 49 16.28 1.36 6.09
C PHE A 49 16.32 1.35 7.63
N ARG A 50 15.86 2.43 8.28
CA ARG A 50 15.71 2.45 9.73
C ARG A 50 14.38 1.81 10.11
N GLU A 51 14.46 0.69 10.80
CA GLU A 51 13.33 0.07 11.48
C GLU A 51 12.90 0.98 12.64
N ARG A 52 11.74 1.64 12.49
CA ARG A 52 11.15 2.51 13.51
C ARG A 52 9.94 1.83 14.10
N PHE A 53 8.94 1.58 13.25
CA PHE A 53 7.69 0.97 13.68
C PHE A 53 7.87 -0.53 13.89
N SER A 54 8.66 -1.19 13.03
CA SER A 54 8.98 -2.62 13.17
C SER A 54 9.62 -2.96 14.51
N LEU A 55 10.55 -2.13 14.98
CA LEU A 55 11.19 -2.34 16.28
C LEU A 55 10.16 -2.30 17.41
N VAL A 56 9.26 -1.32 17.41
CA VAL A 56 8.18 -1.20 18.40
C VAL A 56 7.24 -2.41 18.34
N ARG A 57 6.86 -2.87 17.16
CA ARG A 57 6.00 -4.05 16.98
C ARG A 57 6.68 -5.32 17.46
N THR A 58 7.97 -5.47 17.19
CA THR A 58 8.77 -6.61 17.62
C THR A 58 8.89 -6.65 19.15
N THR A 59 9.22 -5.53 19.80
CA THR A 59 9.30 -5.45 21.26
C THR A 59 7.94 -5.75 21.92
N ASN A 60 6.84 -5.24 21.36
CA ASN A 60 5.50 -5.55 21.85
C ASN A 60 5.16 -7.03 21.75
N ALA A 61 5.53 -7.66 20.64
CA ALA A 61 5.31 -9.08 20.42
C ALA A 61 6.10 -9.94 21.40
N GLU A 62 7.39 -9.61 21.61
CA GLU A 62 8.25 -10.30 22.58
C GLU A 62 7.69 -10.20 23.99
N HIS A 63 7.20 -9.03 24.40
CA HIS A 63 6.56 -8.84 25.69
C HIS A 63 5.30 -9.71 25.85
N LEU A 64 4.45 -9.80 24.81
CA LEU A 64 3.28 -10.66 24.85
C LEU A 64 3.67 -12.14 24.99
N ILE A 65 4.67 -12.60 24.23
CA ILE A 65 5.16 -13.98 24.31
C ILE A 65 5.71 -14.30 25.71
N GLU A 66 6.45 -13.37 26.33
CA GLU A 66 6.95 -13.52 27.69
C GLU A 66 5.80 -13.67 28.71
N VAL A 67 4.79 -12.81 28.61
CA VAL A 67 3.59 -12.87 29.47
C VAL A 67 2.83 -14.19 29.30
N LEU A 68 2.69 -14.68 28.08
CA LEU A 68 2.01 -15.97 27.83
C LEU A 68 2.83 -17.16 28.31
N THR A 69 4.15 -17.07 28.29
CA THR A 69 5.05 -18.15 28.70
C THR A 69 5.16 -18.28 30.22
N TYR A 70 5.30 -17.16 30.94
CA TYR A 70 5.60 -17.15 32.38
C TYR A 70 4.44 -16.63 33.25
N GLY A 71 3.46 -15.97 32.65
CA GLY A 71 2.31 -15.41 33.36
C GLY A 71 1.26 -16.47 33.73
N PRO A 72 0.31 -16.10 34.60
CA PRO A 72 -0.75 -17.00 35.04
C PRO A 72 -1.59 -17.48 33.85
N PRO A 73 -2.19 -18.68 33.91
CA PRO A 73 -3.10 -19.17 32.87
C PRO A 73 -4.25 -18.19 32.64
N THR A 74 -4.45 -17.82 31.38
CA THR A 74 -5.57 -17.00 30.93
C THR A 74 -6.53 -17.93 30.19
N PRO A 75 -7.84 -17.77 30.39
CA PRO A 75 -8.80 -18.52 29.58
C PRO A 75 -8.58 -18.19 28.10
N LYS A 76 -8.72 -19.19 27.23
CA LYS A 76 -8.74 -18.94 25.80
C LYS A 76 -9.95 -18.07 25.47
N ILE A 77 -9.77 -17.13 24.56
CA ILE A 77 -10.88 -16.34 24.03
C ILE A 77 -11.70 -17.27 23.14
N GLU A 78 -12.85 -17.70 23.64
CA GLU A 78 -13.76 -18.55 22.89
C GLU A 78 -14.58 -17.73 21.90
N ARG A 79 -14.86 -18.33 20.74
CA ARG A 79 -15.80 -17.74 19.79
C ARG A 79 -17.22 -17.84 20.34
N LEU A 80 -18.04 -16.85 20.04
CA LEU A 80 -19.48 -16.91 20.32
C LEU A 80 -20.10 -18.15 19.66
N PRO A 81 -20.80 -19.02 20.41
CA PRO A 81 -21.40 -20.23 19.86
C PRO A 81 -22.33 -19.91 18.67
N GLY A 82 -22.15 -20.63 17.56
CA GLY A 82 -22.98 -20.47 16.35
C GLY A 82 -22.58 -19.34 15.41
N THR A 83 -21.50 -18.59 15.68
CA THR A 83 -20.99 -17.57 14.76
C THR A 83 -19.89 -18.11 13.84
N LYS A 84 -19.91 -17.69 12.57
CA LYS A 84 -18.81 -17.97 11.62
C LYS A 84 -17.71 -16.92 11.81
N PRO A 85 -16.43 -17.31 11.77
CA PRO A 85 -15.34 -16.34 11.84
C PRO A 85 -15.39 -15.41 10.63
N PHE A 86 -15.06 -14.14 10.86
CA PHE A 86 -14.88 -13.16 9.80
C PHE A 86 -13.63 -13.49 8.96
N LEU A 87 -12.54 -13.91 9.63
CA LEU A 87 -11.28 -14.25 8.99
C LEU A 87 -10.71 -15.55 9.55
N CYS A 88 -10.33 -16.47 8.65
CA CYS A 88 -9.51 -17.64 8.99
C CYS A 88 -8.07 -17.35 8.57
N ILE A 89 -7.15 -17.33 9.52
CA ILE A 89 -5.73 -17.05 9.29
C ILE A 89 -4.95 -18.35 9.46
N GLY A 90 -4.27 -18.78 8.39
CA GLY A 90 -3.33 -19.89 8.43
C GLY A 90 -1.89 -19.40 8.40
N VAL A 91 -1.08 -19.79 9.38
CA VAL A 91 0.36 -19.47 9.43
C VAL A 91 1.17 -20.77 9.39
N PRO A 92 1.71 -21.17 8.22
CA PRO A 92 2.61 -22.30 8.14
C PRO A 92 4.01 -21.93 8.64
N SER A 93 4.68 -22.86 9.32
CA SER A 93 6.03 -22.70 9.84
C SER A 93 6.82 -24.00 9.76
N VAL A 94 8.13 -23.88 9.63
CA VAL A 94 9.09 -25.00 9.61
C VAL A 94 10.28 -24.59 10.47
N ALA A 95 10.90 -25.54 11.16
CA ALA A 95 12.02 -25.28 12.03
C ALA A 95 13.18 -24.65 11.25
N ARG A 96 13.80 -23.63 11.84
CA ARG A 96 14.99 -22.97 11.31
C ARG A 96 16.08 -22.96 12.36
N ASN A 97 17.30 -23.28 11.95
CA ASN A 97 18.46 -23.40 12.84
C ASN A 97 19.01 -22.06 13.36
N THR A 98 18.49 -20.92 12.89
CA THR A 98 19.06 -19.60 13.21
C THR A 98 18.10 -18.71 13.99
N VAL A 99 16.93 -18.42 13.43
CA VAL A 99 15.95 -17.49 14.00
C VAL A 99 14.55 -17.99 13.64
N SER A 100 13.64 -17.98 14.61
CA SER A 100 12.23 -18.26 14.41
C SER A 100 11.41 -16.96 14.49
N PHE A 101 10.67 -16.65 13.44
CA PHE A 101 9.79 -15.48 13.35
C PHE A 101 8.34 -15.81 13.70
N LEU A 102 8.02 -17.09 13.92
CA LEU A 102 6.66 -17.54 14.22
C LEU A 102 6.07 -16.88 15.47
N PRO A 103 6.78 -16.79 16.62
CA PRO A 103 6.21 -16.17 17.82
C PRO A 103 5.84 -14.70 17.57
N GLN A 104 6.73 -13.94 16.94
CA GLN A 104 6.52 -12.53 16.61
C GLN A 104 5.36 -12.35 15.62
N THR A 105 5.28 -13.21 14.60
CA THR A 105 4.20 -13.18 13.60
C THR A 105 2.85 -13.41 14.27
N LEU A 106 2.71 -14.46 15.07
CA LEU A 106 1.44 -14.79 15.72
C LEU A 106 1.06 -13.75 16.78
N ALA A 107 2.02 -13.27 17.57
CA ALA A 107 1.76 -12.27 18.60
C ALA A 107 1.29 -10.95 17.97
N THR A 108 1.96 -10.46 16.92
CA THR A 108 1.58 -9.20 16.27
C THR A 108 0.23 -9.25 15.55
N LEU A 109 -0.27 -10.44 15.19
CA LEU A 109 -1.61 -10.60 14.64
C LEU A 109 -2.71 -10.32 15.68
N VAL A 110 -2.41 -10.49 16.97
CA VAL A 110 -3.44 -10.44 18.04
C VAL A 110 -3.20 -9.41 19.13
N ASP A 111 -1.98 -8.93 19.33
CA ASP A 111 -1.58 -8.06 20.47
C ASP A 111 -2.33 -6.72 20.59
N THR A 112 -2.99 -6.29 19.52
CA THR A 112 -3.77 -5.04 19.46
C THR A 112 -5.26 -5.29 19.34
N LEU A 113 -5.70 -6.55 19.29
CA LEU A 113 -7.12 -6.89 19.17
C LEU A 113 -7.79 -6.80 20.54
N THR A 114 -9.03 -6.34 20.56
CA THR A 114 -9.90 -6.58 21.73
C THR A 114 -10.35 -8.04 21.77
N ASP A 115 -10.86 -8.50 22.91
CA ASP A 115 -11.41 -9.86 23.03
C ASP A 115 -12.55 -10.10 22.03
N GLU A 116 -13.39 -9.09 21.81
CA GLU A 116 -14.47 -9.13 20.82
C GLU A 116 -13.90 -9.30 19.40
N GLU A 117 -12.91 -8.49 19.00
CA GLU A 117 -12.26 -8.61 17.69
C GLU A 117 -11.58 -9.97 17.53
N ARG A 118 -10.85 -10.44 18.55
CA ARG A 118 -10.15 -11.73 18.54
C ARG A 118 -11.13 -12.91 18.42
N SER A 119 -12.33 -12.80 18.99
CA SER A 119 -13.38 -13.81 18.87
C SER A 119 -13.95 -13.95 17.44
N THR A 120 -13.73 -12.96 16.57
CA THR A 120 -14.15 -13.02 15.16
C THR A 120 -13.11 -13.67 14.24
N ILE A 121 -11.90 -13.93 14.73
CA ILE A 121 -10.79 -14.49 13.97
C ILE A 121 -10.58 -15.94 14.37
N HIS A 122 -10.39 -16.81 13.38
CA HIS A 122 -9.92 -18.16 13.60
C HIS A 122 -8.45 -18.27 13.19
N LEU A 123 -7.55 -18.44 14.17
CA LEU A 123 -6.10 -18.47 13.96
C LEU A 123 -5.56 -19.90 14.07
N VAL A 124 -5.05 -20.41 12.94
CA VAL A 124 -4.50 -21.76 12.80
C VAL A 124 -3.01 -21.66 12.44
N THR A 125 -2.19 -22.49 13.07
CA THR A 125 -0.76 -22.60 12.75
C THR A 125 -0.41 -24.01 12.34
N LEU A 126 0.25 -24.17 11.19
CA LEU A 126 0.77 -25.46 10.74
C LEU A 126 2.27 -25.55 11.05
N LEU A 127 2.66 -26.51 11.88
CA LEU A 127 4.06 -26.89 12.06
C LEU A 127 4.38 -27.98 11.03
N ALA A 128 5.08 -27.57 9.99
CA ALA A 128 5.29 -28.29 8.73
C ALA A 128 6.56 -29.15 8.73
N ASP A 129 7.10 -29.46 9.92
CA ASP A 129 8.26 -30.33 10.09
C ASP A 129 7.87 -31.80 9.92
N GLN A 130 8.84 -32.63 9.50
CA GLN A 130 8.62 -34.08 9.36
C GLN A 130 8.35 -34.74 10.71
N ASP A 131 9.19 -34.43 11.72
CA ASP A 131 8.89 -34.70 13.12
C ASP A 131 8.48 -33.36 13.77
N PRO A 132 7.23 -33.22 14.26
CA PRO A 132 6.80 -31.99 14.90
C PRO A 132 7.67 -31.55 16.08
N LYS A 133 8.33 -32.49 16.77
CA LYS A 133 9.21 -32.20 17.91
C LYS A 133 10.47 -31.42 17.52
N ASP A 134 10.85 -31.46 16.25
CA ASP A 134 11.97 -30.66 15.75
C ASP A 134 11.62 -29.16 15.71
N HIS A 135 10.33 -28.81 15.72
CA HIS A 135 9.90 -27.42 15.70
C HIS A 135 10.00 -26.79 17.10
N PRO A 136 10.73 -25.67 17.29
CA PRO A 136 10.91 -25.03 18.60
C PRO A 136 9.60 -24.59 19.28
N ALA A 137 8.54 -24.37 18.50
CA ALA A 137 7.23 -23.97 19.02
C ALA A 137 6.33 -25.16 19.41
N TYR A 138 6.66 -26.40 19.09
CA TYR A 138 5.75 -27.55 19.24
C TYR A 138 5.27 -27.76 20.69
N GLU A 139 6.16 -27.60 21.67
CA GLU A 139 5.84 -27.71 23.10
C GLU A 139 5.90 -26.34 23.80
N ALA A 140 5.87 -25.25 23.05
CA ALA A 140 6.03 -23.93 23.63
C ALA A 140 4.76 -23.48 24.38
N PRO A 141 4.85 -23.05 25.66
CA PRO A 141 3.68 -22.71 26.49
C PRO A 141 2.84 -21.52 26.00
N TRP A 142 3.39 -20.71 25.09
CA TRP A 142 2.68 -19.58 24.50
C TRP A 142 1.82 -19.99 23.30
N LEU A 143 2.13 -21.11 22.63
CA LEU A 143 1.51 -21.44 21.34
C LEU A 143 0.03 -21.76 21.50
N ASP A 144 -0.31 -22.70 22.38
CA ASP A 144 -1.69 -23.10 22.65
C ASP A 144 -2.53 -21.95 23.19
N ARG A 145 -1.94 -21.03 23.95
CA ARG A 145 -2.62 -19.85 24.49
C ARG A 145 -2.92 -18.78 23.45
N LEU A 146 -2.16 -18.76 22.34
CA LEU A 146 -2.22 -17.72 21.32
C LEU A 146 -3.10 -18.10 20.13
N VAL A 147 -2.98 -19.35 19.66
CA VAL A 147 -3.71 -19.86 18.50
C VAL A 147 -4.94 -20.68 18.91
N ASP A 148 -5.92 -20.76 18.01
CA ASP A 148 -7.08 -21.62 18.23
C ASP A 148 -6.69 -23.08 17.98
N GLU A 149 -5.94 -23.33 16.91
CA GLU A 149 -5.51 -24.66 16.50
C GLU A 149 -4.03 -24.66 16.06
N ALA A 150 -3.27 -25.62 16.57
CA ALA A 150 -1.94 -25.95 16.08
C ALA A 150 -2.01 -27.33 15.41
N ILE A 151 -1.76 -27.37 14.11
CA ILE A 151 -1.80 -28.59 13.30
C ILE A 151 -0.38 -28.98 12.88
N VAL A 152 -0.18 -30.27 12.65
CA VAL A 152 1.10 -30.86 12.25
C VAL A 152 0.90 -31.74 11.02
N TYR A 153 1.97 -32.06 10.29
CA TYR A 153 1.90 -33.11 9.29
C TYR A 153 1.61 -34.45 9.96
N SER A 154 0.40 -34.99 9.75
CA SER A 154 0.09 -36.37 10.10
C SER A 154 0.56 -37.29 8.96
N ALA A 155 1.12 -38.45 9.31
CA ALA A 155 1.54 -39.45 8.35
C ALA A 155 0.34 -39.99 7.53
N GLY A 156 0.02 -39.32 6.42
CA GLY A 156 -0.65 -39.92 5.26
C GLY A 156 -2.19 -39.90 5.20
N ASN A 157 -2.94 -39.24 6.08
CA ASN A 157 -4.40 -39.11 5.91
C ASN A 157 -4.88 -37.67 6.12
N TRP A 158 -5.14 -36.99 5.00
CA TRP A 158 -5.80 -35.70 4.96
C TRP A 158 -7.29 -35.89 4.72
N THR A 159 -8.09 -35.85 5.77
CA THR A 159 -9.54 -35.65 5.64
C THR A 159 -9.86 -34.22 5.99
N LEU A 160 -10.23 -33.41 4.98
CA LEU A 160 -10.76 -32.06 5.20
C LEU A 160 -12.03 -32.15 6.07
N PRO A 161 -12.26 -31.22 7.01
CA PRO A 161 -13.56 -31.08 7.65
C PRO A 161 -14.63 -30.82 6.58
N PRO A 162 -15.85 -31.36 6.72
CA PRO A 162 -16.93 -31.10 5.77
C PRO A 162 -17.22 -29.60 5.66
N GLN A 163 -17.25 -29.10 4.42
CA GLN A 163 -17.57 -27.71 4.09
C GLN A 163 -18.97 -27.37 4.62
N PRO A 164 -19.13 -26.35 5.48
CA PRO A 164 -20.46 -25.90 5.87
C PRO A 164 -21.14 -25.23 4.68
N GLU A 165 -22.35 -25.66 4.35
CA GLU A 165 -23.22 -25.04 3.33
C GLU A 165 -23.26 -23.52 3.48
N VAL A 166 -23.27 -22.84 2.34
CA VAL A 166 -23.24 -21.37 2.19
C VAL A 166 -24.65 -20.80 2.44
N PRO A 167 -24.87 -19.96 3.47
CA PRO A 167 -25.96 -19.00 3.46
C PRO A 167 -25.42 -17.63 3.04
N SER A 168 -26.26 -16.87 2.35
CA SER A 168 -25.98 -15.55 1.82
C SER A 168 -25.57 -14.53 2.89
N ARG A 169 -24.52 -13.75 2.58
CA ARG A 169 -24.14 -12.45 3.16
C ARG A 169 -24.38 -12.32 4.67
N ALA A 170 -23.35 -12.61 5.46
CA ALA A 170 -23.23 -12.03 6.79
C ALA A 170 -22.98 -10.50 6.66
N PRO A 171 -23.61 -9.65 7.47
CA PRO A 171 -23.27 -8.24 7.55
C PRO A 171 -21.82 -8.09 8.03
N LEU A 172 -21.07 -7.20 7.39
CA LEU A 172 -19.76 -6.77 7.87
C LEU A 172 -19.93 -6.10 9.24
N PRO A 173 -19.11 -6.43 10.26
CA PRO A 173 -19.18 -5.76 11.55
C PRO A 173 -18.83 -4.27 11.40
N THR A 174 -19.78 -3.41 11.76
CA THR A 174 -19.64 -1.95 11.75
C THR A 174 -19.18 -1.45 13.12
N THR A 175 -17.94 -1.73 13.50
CA THR A 175 -17.30 -1.11 14.67
C THR A 175 -15.82 -0.92 14.36
N SER A 176 -15.36 0.34 14.40
CA SER A 176 -13.96 0.81 14.23
C SER A 176 -13.01 -0.20 13.55
N ALA A 177 -13.32 -0.60 12.32
CA ALA A 177 -12.65 -1.74 11.71
C ALA A 177 -11.17 -1.42 11.49
N LYS A 178 -10.29 -2.31 11.99
CA LYS A 178 -8.86 -2.26 11.67
C LYS A 178 -8.65 -2.18 10.15
N PRO A 179 -7.55 -1.56 9.69
CA PRO A 179 -7.34 -1.24 8.27
C PRO A 179 -7.60 -2.42 7.31
N ALA A 180 -7.19 -3.63 7.67
CA ALA A 180 -7.42 -4.84 6.87
C ALA A 180 -8.91 -5.17 6.69
N ALA A 181 -9.69 -5.18 7.78
CA ALA A 181 -11.13 -5.48 7.71
C ALA A 181 -11.90 -4.40 6.94
N ALA A 182 -11.56 -3.13 7.15
CA ALA A 182 -12.12 -2.01 6.40
C ALA A 182 -11.77 -2.10 4.91
N GLY A 183 -10.54 -2.48 4.56
CA GLY A 183 -10.11 -2.66 3.17
C GLY A 183 -10.85 -3.79 2.47
N ILE A 184 -11.01 -4.95 3.13
CA ILE A 184 -11.79 -6.07 2.60
C ILE A 184 -13.25 -5.66 2.36
N ALA A 185 -13.84 -4.94 3.32
CA ALA A 185 -15.19 -4.40 3.21
C ALA A 185 -15.37 -3.48 1.99
N ASP A 186 -14.39 -2.59 1.74
CA ASP A 186 -14.40 -1.69 0.59
C ASP A 186 -14.33 -2.46 -0.75
N VAL A 187 -13.43 -3.45 -0.89
CA VAL A 187 -13.37 -4.27 -2.12
C VAL A 187 -14.70 -4.98 -2.39
N GLU A 188 -15.29 -5.59 -1.35
CA GLU A 188 -16.58 -6.26 -1.45
C GLU A 188 -17.71 -5.28 -1.81
N GLN A 189 -17.70 -4.07 -1.24
CA GLN A 189 -18.66 -3.01 -1.58
C GLN A 189 -18.50 -2.53 -3.03
N ARG A 190 -17.27 -2.33 -3.52
CA ARG A 190 -16.99 -1.95 -4.91
C ARG A 190 -17.50 -3.01 -5.89
N LYS A 191 -17.27 -4.29 -5.59
CA LYS A 191 -17.80 -5.41 -6.37
C LYS A 191 -19.33 -5.49 -6.33
N ALA A 192 -19.94 -5.30 -5.16
CA ALA A 192 -21.39 -5.28 -5.02
C ALA A 192 -22.04 -4.13 -5.82
N SER A 193 -21.37 -2.99 -5.89
CA SER A 193 -21.81 -1.80 -6.65
C SER A 193 -21.65 -1.98 -8.17
N HIS A 194 -20.72 -2.83 -8.61
CA HIS A 194 -20.47 -3.13 -10.02
C HIS A 194 -20.55 -4.65 -10.31
N PRO A 195 -21.75 -5.24 -10.35
CA PRO A 195 -21.91 -6.69 -10.51
C PRO A 195 -21.24 -7.25 -11.78
N LYS A 196 -21.18 -6.45 -12.86
CA LYS A 196 -20.57 -6.83 -14.15
C LYS A 196 -19.04 -6.73 -14.18
N ALA A 197 -18.41 -6.04 -13.23
CA ALA A 197 -16.95 -5.99 -13.16
C ALA A 197 -16.39 -7.39 -12.85
N PRO A 198 -15.15 -7.72 -13.25
CA PRO A 198 -14.56 -8.99 -12.85
C PRO A 198 -14.49 -9.11 -11.32
N ASP A 199 -14.52 -10.33 -10.82
CA ASP A 199 -14.37 -10.58 -9.39
C ASP A 199 -12.88 -10.47 -8.97
N TRP A 200 -12.57 -10.59 -7.69
CA TRP A 200 -11.20 -10.48 -7.18
C TRP A 200 -10.66 -11.82 -6.66
N LEU A 201 -9.37 -12.12 -6.92
CA LEU A 201 -8.72 -13.36 -6.50
C LEU A 201 -8.20 -13.25 -5.06
N TYR A 202 -7.43 -12.20 -4.76
CA TYR A 202 -6.86 -11.98 -3.44
C TYR A 202 -6.75 -10.48 -3.11
N PHE A 203 -6.59 -10.22 -1.82
CA PHE A 203 -6.29 -8.92 -1.24
C PHE A 203 -4.96 -8.99 -0.48
N ARG A 204 -3.97 -8.21 -0.91
CA ARG A 204 -2.61 -8.15 -0.33
C ARG A 204 -2.59 -7.25 0.90
N LEU A 205 -2.12 -7.81 2.01
CA LEU A 205 -1.76 -7.06 3.23
C LEU A 205 -0.25 -6.74 3.28
N PHE A 206 0.53 -7.40 2.41
CA PHE A 206 1.95 -7.15 2.18
C PHE A 206 2.23 -7.02 0.68
N TYR A 207 3.12 -6.10 0.33
CA TYR A 207 3.77 -5.98 -0.97
C TYR A 207 5.04 -5.16 -0.79
N SER A 208 6.04 -5.30 -1.65
CA SER A 208 7.24 -4.46 -1.57
C SER A 208 7.00 -3.08 -2.18
N GLU A 209 7.24 -2.01 -1.42
CA GLU A 209 7.22 -0.64 -1.96
C GLU A 209 8.41 -0.36 -2.89
N ILE A 210 9.43 -1.22 -2.88
CA ILE A 210 10.61 -1.11 -3.77
C ILE A 210 10.20 -1.26 -5.25
N PHE A 211 9.20 -2.09 -5.56
CA PHE A 211 8.71 -2.28 -6.93
C PHE A 211 7.65 -1.26 -7.36
N MET A 212 7.26 -0.34 -6.48
CA MET A 212 6.19 0.63 -6.70
C MET A 212 6.71 1.98 -7.20
N GLY A 213 7.87 1.99 -7.86
CA GLY A 213 8.49 3.19 -8.43
C GLY A 213 7.85 3.68 -9.74
N TRP A 214 8.53 4.64 -10.38
CA TRP A 214 8.22 5.09 -11.73
C TRP A 214 8.64 4.03 -12.75
N ASN A 215 7.70 3.17 -13.13
CA ASN A 215 7.96 2.01 -13.97
C ASN A 215 7.84 2.37 -15.45
N SER A 216 8.79 1.89 -16.26
CA SER A 216 8.90 2.30 -17.67
C SER A 216 7.73 1.83 -18.53
N GLU A 217 7.07 0.74 -18.12
CA GLU A 217 5.95 0.13 -18.83
C GLU A 217 4.69 1.02 -18.77
N GLU A 218 4.60 1.90 -17.77
CA GLU A 218 3.47 2.81 -17.56
C GLU A 218 3.65 4.19 -18.22
N TRP A 219 4.68 4.38 -19.07
CA TRP A 219 5.01 5.67 -19.68
C TRP A 219 3.85 6.31 -20.45
N LEU A 220 2.96 5.50 -21.04
CA LEU A 220 1.75 5.98 -21.73
C LEU A 220 0.78 6.64 -20.74
N GLY A 221 0.62 6.07 -19.55
CA GLY A 221 -0.18 6.66 -18.49
C GLY A 221 0.40 7.98 -18.02
N TYR A 222 1.71 8.01 -17.78
CA TYR A 222 2.42 9.21 -17.36
C TYR A 222 2.33 10.35 -18.39
N SER A 223 2.61 10.03 -19.66
CA SER A 223 2.55 11.00 -20.76
C SER A 223 1.14 11.53 -21.01
N ARG A 224 0.11 10.68 -20.85
CA ARG A 224 -1.29 11.12 -20.90
C ARG A 224 -1.59 12.16 -19.82
N VAL A 225 -1.24 11.90 -18.56
CA VAL A 225 -1.50 12.85 -17.45
C VAL A 225 -0.74 14.15 -17.68
N ILE A 226 0.53 14.08 -18.10
CA ILE A 226 1.32 15.27 -18.47
C ILE A 226 0.61 16.05 -19.57
N PHE A 227 0.19 15.39 -20.65
CA PHE A 227 -0.51 16.03 -21.76
C PHE A 227 -1.82 16.71 -21.30
N GLU A 228 -2.63 16.02 -20.49
CA GLU A 228 -3.86 16.57 -19.90
C GLU A 228 -3.58 17.83 -19.06
N LEU A 229 -2.49 17.86 -18.28
CA LEU A 229 -2.07 19.04 -17.52
C LEU A 229 -1.67 20.21 -18.45
N TYR A 230 -0.94 19.95 -19.53
CA TYR A 230 -0.59 20.99 -20.52
C TYR A 230 -1.83 21.54 -21.23
N VAL A 231 -2.76 20.67 -21.62
CA VAL A 231 -4.03 21.06 -22.24
C VAL A 231 -4.86 21.90 -21.27
N LEU A 232 -4.98 21.48 -20.01
CA LEU A 232 -5.69 22.25 -18.98
C LEU A 232 -5.07 23.64 -18.80
N ALA A 233 -3.74 23.71 -18.66
CA ALA A 233 -3.03 24.98 -18.55
C ALA A 233 -3.23 25.88 -19.79
N LEU A 234 -3.26 25.30 -20.99
CA LEU A 234 -3.56 26.02 -22.24
C LEU A 234 -5.00 26.55 -22.26
N VAL A 235 -5.98 25.73 -21.89
CA VAL A 235 -7.39 26.15 -21.82
C VAL A 235 -7.55 27.29 -20.81
N VAL A 236 -6.98 27.16 -19.61
CA VAL A 236 -6.99 28.21 -18.58
C VAL A 236 -6.35 29.49 -19.10
N PHE A 237 -5.19 29.39 -19.76
CA PHE A 237 -4.54 30.55 -20.38
C PHE A 237 -5.41 31.23 -21.45
N LEU A 238 -6.05 30.46 -22.33
CA LEU A 238 -6.92 30.99 -23.37
C LEU A 238 -8.20 31.62 -22.80
N VAL A 239 -8.79 31.02 -21.76
CA VAL A 239 -9.94 31.58 -21.05
C VAL A 239 -9.56 32.90 -20.37
N LEU A 240 -8.45 32.94 -19.62
CA LEU A 240 -7.95 34.16 -19.01
C LEU A 240 -7.67 35.24 -20.06
N ARG A 241 -7.08 34.88 -21.20
CA ARG A 241 -6.84 35.81 -22.30
C ARG A 241 -8.14 36.32 -22.95
N ARG A 242 -9.22 35.54 -22.93
CA ARG A 242 -10.53 35.92 -23.47
C ARG A 242 -11.34 36.76 -22.48
N THR A 243 -11.28 36.46 -21.18
CA THR A 243 -12.05 37.11 -20.12
C THR A 243 -11.40 38.38 -19.60
N TRP A 244 -10.08 38.54 -19.75
CA TRP A 244 -9.38 39.80 -19.49
C TRP A 244 -9.68 40.74 -20.65
N PRO A 245 -10.68 41.63 -20.49
CA PRO A 245 -11.17 42.37 -21.62
C PRO A 245 -10.12 43.40 -22.03
N ALA A 246 -10.13 43.76 -23.31
CA ALA A 246 -9.56 44.99 -23.83
C ALA A 246 -10.28 46.24 -23.27
N ALA A 247 -10.61 46.28 -21.97
CA ALA A 247 -11.38 47.29 -21.26
C ALA A 247 -10.54 48.50 -20.80
N SER A 248 -9.44 48.82 -21.51
CA SER A 248 -8.71 50.08 -21.31
C SER A 248 -8.37 50.79 -22.62
N LEU A 249 -9.03 50.42 -23.72
CA LEU A 249 -8.81 51.04 -25.03
C LEU A 249 -9.51 52.40 -25.17
N GLY A 250 -9.07 53.38 -24.37
CA GLY A 250 -9.04 54.77 -24.80
C GLY A 250 -7.88 54.99 -25.79
N ALA A 251 -7.87 56.13 -26.49
CA ALA A 251 -7.04 56.44 -27.68
C ALA A 251 -5.50 56.21 -27.61
N GLN A 252 -4.93 55.82 -26.46
CA GLN A 252 -3.56 55.28 -26.32
C GLN A 252 -3.43 53.77 -26.67
N GLY A 253 -4.51 53.18 -27.18
CA GLY A 253 -4.74 51.75 -27.26
C GLY A 253 -3.80 50.88 -28.09
N LYS A 254 -3.07 51.43 -29.07
CA LYS A 254 -2.15 50.63 -29.89
C LYS A 254 -0.88 50.23 -29.14
N ARG A 255 -0.33 51.10 -28.27
CA ARG A 255 0.89 50.84 -27.48
C ARG A 255 0.61 49.90 -26.30
N THR A 256 -0.52 50.07 -25.63
CA THR A 256 -0.92 49.22 -24.49
C THR A 256 -1.29 47.81 -24.93
N VAL A 257 -1.91 47.62 -26.10
CA VAL A 257 -2.22 46.29 -26.65
C VAL A 257 -0.97 45.53 -27.08
N THR A 258 0.01 46.17 -27.73
CA THR A 258 1.26 45.49 -28.12
C THR A 258 2.10 45.10 -26.91
N THR A 259 2.23 45.98 -25.91
CA THR A 259 2.92 45.66 -24.66
C THR A 259 2.24 44.51 -23.90
N TYR A 260 0.91 44.50 -23.81
CA TYR A 260 0.14 43.41 -23.17
C TYR A 260 0.25 42.07 -23.92
N ARG A 261 0.19 42.08 -25.25
CA ARG A 261 0.38 40.85 -26.06
C ARG A 261 1.79 40.29 -25.90
N HIS A 262 2.79 41.15 -25.80
CA HIS A 262 4.16 40.74 -25.57
C HIS A 262 4.34 40.18 -24.15
N THR A 263 3.87 40.86 -23.10
CA THR A 263 3.98 40.35 -21.72
C THR A 263 3.21 39.05 -21.50
N SER A 264 2.01 38.90 -22.08
CA SER A 264 1.24 37.64 -22.02
C SER A 264 1.90 36.49 -22.77
N ALA A 265 2.53 36.74 -23.94
CA ALA A 265 3.31 35.73 -24.65
C ALA A 265 4.54 35.29 -23.85
N TRP A 266 5.25 36.22 -23.20
CA TRP A 266 6.37 35.89 -22.32
C TRP A 266 5.93 35.09 -21.10
N MET A 267 4.81 35.46 -20.46
CA MET A 267 4.26 34.69 -19.34
C MET A 267 3.84 33.28 -19.78
N ALA A 268 3.23 33.13 -20.95
CA ALA A 268 2.93 31.80 -21.51
C ALA A 268 4.23 31.00 -21.74
N ALA A 269 5.24 31.60 -22.35
CA ALA A 269 6.53 30.94 -22.57
C ALA A 269 7.19 30.49 -21.26
N LEU A 270 7.10 31.28 -20.19
CA LEU A 270 7.59 30.87 -18.86
C LEU A 270 6.77 29.73 -18.27
N VAL A 271 5.43 29.81 -18.32
CA VAL A 271 4.56 28.76 -17.76
C VAL A 271 4.76 27.43 -18.47
N PHE A 272 4.66 27.42 -19.80
CA PHE A 272 4.74 26.20 -20.61
C PHE A 272 6.17 25.71 -20.82
N GLY A 273 7.15 26.62 -20.93
CA GLY A 273 8.53 26.28 -21.25
C GLY A 273 9.44 26.09 -20.04
N LEU A 274 9.06 26.55 -18.85
CA LEU A 274 9.90 26.47 -17.66
C LEU A 274 9.15 25.96 -16.43
N TRP A 275 8.05 26.61 -16.04
CA TRP A 275 7.43 26.34 -14.74
C TRP A 275 6.74 24.98 -14.70
N LEU A 276 5.91 24.65 -15.69
CA LEU A 276 5.28 23.34 -15.79
C LEU A 276 6.32 22.21 -15.91
N PRO A 277 7.31 22.27 -16.82
CA PRO A 277 8.39 21.29 -16.84
C PRO A 277 9.11 21.14 -15.49
N ALA A 278 9.45 22.24 -14.81
CA ALA A 278 10.17 22.19 -13.54
C ALA A 278 9.34 21.55 -12.41
N LEU A 279 8.02 21.77 -12.39
CA LEU A 279 7.11 21.10 -11.45
C LEU A 279 6.97 19.61 -11.77
N ILE A 280 6.85 19.25 -13.05
CA ILE A 280 6.77 17.85 -13.48
C ILE A 280 8.07 17.11 -13.12
N VAL A 281 9.24 17.70 -13.40
CA VAL A 281 10.53 17.13 -13.03
C VAL A 281 10.62 16.93 -11.52
N LEU A 282 10.20 17.92 -10.73
CA LEU A 282 10.21 17.79 -9.27
C LEU A 282 9.25 16.69 -8.79
N TYR A 283 8.09 16.52 -9.41
CA TYR A 283 7.13 15.46 -9.11
C TYR A 283 7.74 14.05 -9.32
N PHE A 284 8.37 13.81 -10.48
CA PHE A 284 9.06 12.53 -10.71
C PHE A 284 10.27 12.37 -9.78
N ALA A 285 11.05 13.43 -9.58
CA ALA A 285 12.21 13.43 -8.70
C ALA A 285 11.88 13.13 -7.24
N ALA A 286 10.69 13.50 -6.77
CA ALA A 286 10.23 13.22 -5.42
C ALA A 286 9.91 11.73 -5.16
N GLY A 287 9.80 10.91 -6.20
CA GLY A 287 9.45 9.48 -6.08
C GLY A 287 7.94 9.21 -6.03
N ARG A 288 7.53 8.05 -6.53
CA ARG A 288 6.12 7.68 -6.71
C ARG A 288 5.42 7.42 -5.39
N VAL A 289 6.04 6.68 -4.48
CA VAL A 289 5.46 6.35 -3.17
C VAL A 289 5.29 7.64 -2.34
N SER A 290 6.29 8.51 -2.37
CA SER A 290 6.27 9.80 -1.68
C SER A 290 5.21 10.74 -2.23
N THR A 291 5.11 10.87 -3.56
CA THR A 291 4.07 11.70 -4.17
C THR A 291 2.67 11.18 -3.85
N HIS A 292 2.46 9.86 -3.83
CA HIS A 292 1.21 9.26 -3.35
C HIS A 292 0.88 9.70 -1.92
N ARG A 293 1.85 9.65 -0.99
CA ARG A 293 1.66 10.09 0.40
C ARG A 293 1.44 11.59 0.57
N MET A 294 2.05 12.40 -0.28
CA MET A 294 1.97 13.87 -0.21
C MET A 294 0.70 14.45 -0.82
N THR A 295 0.04 13.69 -1.70
CA THR A 295 -1.10 14.19 -2.45
C THR A 295 -2.37 14.00 -1.62
N PRO A 296 -3.12 15.05 -1.25
CA PRO A 296 -4.29 14.92 -0.35
C PRO A 296 -5.47 14.13 -0.95
N TRP A 297 -5.44 13.88 -2.26
CA TRP A 297 -6.49 13.19 -3.00
C TRP A 297 -6.14 11.73 -3.32
N SER A 298 -5.00 11.22 -2.86
CA SER A 298 -4.75 9.78 -2.91
C SER A 298 -5.72 9.10 -1.95
N SER A 299 -6.44 8.10 -2.44
CA SER A 299 -7.31 7.28 -1.60
C SER A 299 -6.44 6.30 -0.81
N ASP A 300 -6.01 6.68 0.38
CA ASP A 300 -5.51 5.72 1.36
C ASP A 300 -6.60 4.68 1.63
N GLY A 301 -6.20 3.41 1.77
CA GLY A 301 -7.12 2.30 1.96
C GLY A 301 -6.86 1.19 0.94
N VAL A 302 -7.48 1.25 -0.23
CA VAL A 302 -7.50 0.11 -1.16
C VAL A 302 -7.23 0.51 -2.60
N ARG A 303 -6.27 -0.19 -3.20
CA ARG A 303 -5.84 0.02 -4.58
C ARG A 303 -5.81 -1.30 -5.35
N GLU A 304 -6.23 -1.25 -6.61
CA GLU A 304 -6.03 -2.37 -7.52
C GLU A 304 -4.54 -2.50 -7.87
N MET A 305 -4.00 -3.71 -7.72
CA MET A 305 -2.59 -4.03 -7.93
C MET A 305 -2.48 -5.11 -9.00
N PRO A 306 -2.71 -4.76 -10.28
CA PRO A 306 -2.64 -5.73 -11.38
C PRO A 306 -1.20 -6.19 -11.65
N ASN A 307 -0.20 -5.38 -11.32
CA ASN A 307 1.22 -5.63 -11.58
C ASN A 307 2.08 -5.24 -10.37
N TYR A 308 3.35 -5.64 -10.38
CA TYR A 308 4.38 -5.26 -9.40
C TYR A 308 4.13 -5.73 -7.95
N GLY A 309 3.12 -6.57 -7.73
CA GLY A 309 2.92 -7.27 -6.47
C GLY A 309 3.91 -8.42 -6.35
N CYS A 310 5.13 -8.17 -5.86
CA CYS A 310 5.99 -9.28 -5.45
C CYS A 310 5.46 -9.92 -4.18
N CYS A 311 5.70 -11.23 -4.11
CA CYS A 311 5.82 -12.01 -2.89
C CYS A 311 4.45 -12.34 -2.26
N ALA A 312 4.27 -13.55 -1.74
CA ALA A 312 2.95 -14.06 -1.32
C ALA A 312 2.69 -13.97 0.20
N GLN A 313 3.41 -13.12 0.93
CA GLN A 313 3.14 -12.92 2.36
C GLN A 313 1.81 -12.18 2.54
N GLY A 314 1.01 -12.56 3.55
CA GLY A 314 -0.18 -11.82 3.95
C GLY A 314 -1.25 -11.67 2.85
N LEU A 315 -1.66 -12.77 2.22
CA LEU A 315 -2.76 -12.77 1.25
C LEU A 315 -4.10 -13.15 1.92
N VAL A 316 -5.15 -12.41 1.61
CA VAL A 316 -6.53 -12.74 1.97
C VAL A 316 -7.26 -13.22 0.72
N PHE A 317 -7.87 -14.40 0.79
CA PHE A 317 -8.65 -14.98 -0.29
C PHE A 317 -10.14 -14.98 0.08
N PRO A 318 -11.05 -14.69 -0.86
CA PRO A 318 -12.48 -14.81 -0.60
C PRO A 318 -12.87 -16.30 -0.60
N GLN A 319 -13.76 -16.67 0.32
CA GLN A 319 -14.16 -18.07 0.52
C GLN A 319 -14.62 -18.75 -0.79
N ARG A 320 -15.32 -18.00 -1.65
CA ARG A 320 -15.87 -18.49 -2.93
C ARG A 320 -14.83 -18.97 -3.95
N HIS A 321 -13.55 -18.64 -3.76
CA HIS A 321 -12.45 -19.05 -4.66
C HIS A 321 -11.54 -20.12 -4.04
N LEU A 322 -11.80 -20.56 -2.80
CA LEU A 322 -10.91 -21.47 -2.09
C LEU A 322 -10.79 -22.84 -2.75
N ASP A 323 -11.88 -23.42 -3.27
CA ASP A 323 -11.83 -24.73 -3.94
C ASP A 323 -10.90 -24.67 -5.17
N MET A 324 -11.03 -23.60 -5.97
CA MET A 324 -10.17 -23.38 -7.13
C MET A 324 -8.70 -23.19 -6.74
N ILE A 325 -8.42 -22.44 -5.67
CA ILE A 325 -7.04 -22.23 -5.20
C ILE A 325 -6.47 -23.53 -4.66
N HIS A 326 -7.26 -24.28 -3.89
CA HIS A 326 -6.88 -25.58 -3.36
C HIS A 326 -6.51 -26.56 -4.48
N ASP A 327 -7.36 -26.70 -5.50
CA ASP A 327 -7.10 -27.60 -6.63
C ASP A 327 -5.80 -27.24 -7.36
N MET A 328 -5.55 -25.94 -7.52
CA MET A 328 -4.30 -25.43 -8.11
C MET A 328 -3.08 -25.73 -7.24
N LEU A 329 -3.18 -25.61 -5.91
CA LEU A 329 -2.06 -25.90 -4.99
C LEU A 329 -1.77 -27.40 -4.87
N VAL A 330 -2.79 -28.25 -4.94
CA VAL A 330 -2.65 -29.71 -4.88
C VAL A 330 -2.09 -30.27 -6.19
N THR A 331 -2.50 -29.72 -7.32
CA THR A 331 -2.06 -30.18 -8.66
C THR A 331 -1.44 -29.01 -9.43
N PRO A 332 -0.27 -28.51 -9.00
CA PRO A 332 0.32 -27.32 -9.59
C PRO A 332 0.76 -27.60 -11.04
N PRO A 333 0.67 -26.65 -11.98
CA PRO A 333 1.25 -26.78 -13.31
C PRO A 333 2.79 -26.94 -13.33
N PHE A 334 3.49 -26.89 -12.20
CA PHE A 334 4.97 -27.03 -12.02
C PHE A 334 5.85 -26.12 -12.90
N ASN A 335 5.26 -25.16 -13.62
CA ASN A 335 5.97 -24.30 -14.57
C ASN A 335 6.64 -23.08 -13.90
N PHE A 336 6.21 -22.71 -12.69
CA PHE A 336 6.64 -21.49 -12.01
C PHE A 336 6.74 -21.67 -10.49
N PRO A 337 7.49 -20.78 -9.79
CA PRO A 337 7.41 -20.65 -8.34
C PRO A 337 5.98 -20.41 -7.84
N GLY A 338 5.68 -20.87 -6.62
CA GLY A 338 4.32 -20.92 -6.09
C GLY A 338 3.58 -19.59 -6.02
N ASP A 339 4.28 -18.48 -5.80
CA ASP A 339 3.71 -17.13 -5.76
C ASP A 339 3.30 -16.60 -7.15
N MET A 340 4.04 -16.99 -8.20
CA MET A 340 3.69 -16.66 -9.58
C MET A 340 2.48 -17.43 -10.11
N MET A 341 2.17 -18.60 -9.53
CA MET A 341 1.01 -19.40 -9.93
C MET A 341 -0.32 -18.68 -9.70
N LEU A 342 -0.40 -17.87 -8.64
CA LEU A 342 -1.59 -17.05 -8.36
C LEU A 342 -1.77 -15.95 -9.40
N GLU A 343 -0.68 -15.45 -9.99
CA GLU A 343 -0.71 -14.43 -11.04
C GLU A 343 -1.28 -14.98 -12.35
N ASP A 344 -0.89 -16.20 -12.72
CA ASP A 344 -1.44 -16.89 -13.90
C ASP A 344 -2.91 -17.30 -13.66
N LEU A 345 -3.23 -17.80 -12.46
CA LEU A 345 -4.62 -18.11 -12.09
C LEU A 345 -5.52 -16.88 -12.19
N ALA A 346 -5.06 -15.72 -11.70
CA ALA A 346 -5.77 -14.46 -11.83
C ALA A 346 -5.98 -14.08 -13.30
N ARG A 347 -4.95 -14.23 -14.14
CA ARG A 347 -5.02 -13.92 -15.58
C ARG A 347 -6.03 -14.83 -16.29
N ASP A 348 -5.91 -16.13 -16.10
CA ASP A 348 -6.72 -17.14 -16.80
C ASP A 348 -8.20 -17.05 -16.42
N LYS A 349 -8.48 -16.74 -15.15
CA LYS A 349 -9.84 -16.58 -14.62
C LYS A 349 -10.35 -15.15 -14.72
N GLN A 350 -9.55 -14.23 -15.26
CA GLN A 350 -9.86 -12.80 -15.37
C GLN A 350 -10.24 -12.18 -14.01
N LEU A 351 -9.54 -12.57 -12.95
CA LEU A 351 -9.76 -12.05 -11.60
C LEU A 351 -8.84 -10.86 -11.31
N THR A 352 -9.40 -9.84 -10.65
CA THR A 352 -8.66 -8.66 -10.21
C THR A 352 -7.85 -8.96 -8.93
N LYS A 353 -6.82 -8.16 -8.70
CA LYS A 353 -5.90 -8.31 -7.57
C LYS A 353 -5.85 -6.97 -6.86
N TRP A 354 -5.99 -6.99 -5.53
CA TRP A 354 -6.10 -5.77 -4.73
C TRP A 354 -5.03 -5.76 -3.64
N ALA A 355 -4.70 -4.57 -3.15
CA ALA A 355 -3.79 -4.37 -2.03
C ALA A 355 -4.31 -3.28 -1.09
N LEU A 356 -3.99 -3.44 0.20
CA LEU A 356 -4.17 -2.41 1.21
C LEU A 356 -3.02 -1.41 1.15
N GLU A 357 -3.29 -0.11 1.01
CA GLU A 357 -2.28 0.95 0.95
C GLU A 357 -2.47 1.91 2.13
N PRO A 358 -1.45 2.09 3.01
CA PRO A 358 -0.16 1.42 3.01
C PRO A 358 -0.22 -0.05 3.46
N SER A 359 0.83 -0.82 3.16
CA SER A 359 1.01 -2.19 3.67
C SER A 359 0.94 -2.22 5.20
N VAL A 360 0.31 -3.26 5.75
CA VAL A 360 0.17 -3.50 7.20
C VAL A 360 1.07 -4.63 7.71
N PHE A 361 1.87 -5.20 6.82
CA PHE A 361 2.92 -6.15 7.16
C PHE A 361 4.29 -5.55 6.80
N GLN A 362 5.30 -6.01 7.52
CA GLN A 362 6.70 -5.76 7.23
C GLN A 362 7.49 -7.04 7.45
N HIS A 363 8.52 -7.23 6.64
CA HIS A 363 9.50 -8.26 6.88
C HIS A 363 10.43 -7.84 8.03
N VAL A 364 10.45 -8.60 9.13
CA VAL A 364 11.38 -8.40 10.24
C VAL A 364 12.41 -9.52 10.21
N GLY A 365 13.68 -9.19 9.97
CA GLY A 365 14.78 -10.15 10.10
C GLY A 365 15.63 -10.38 8.85
N LEU A 366 16.90 -10.70 9.10
CA LEU A 366 17.93 -10.99 8.12
C LEU A 366 18.45 -12.41 8.29
N LYS A 367 18.07 -13.27 7.37
CA LYS A 367 18.99 -14.18 6.67
C LYS A 367 18.24 -14.58 5.41
N GLU A 368 18.69 -14.08 4.27
CA GLU A 368 18.39 -14.78 3.04
C GLU A 368 18.70 -16.27 3.27
N SER A 369 17.90 -17.17 2.69
CA SER A 369 18.29 -18.57 2.58
C SER A 369 19.53 -18.74 1.66
N SER A 370 19.96 -17.68 0.98
CA SER A 370 21.18 -17.55 0.20
C SER A 370 22.28 -16.77 0.94
N ASP A 371 23.52 -17.22 0.76
CA ASP A 371 24.77 -16.91 1.46
C ASP A 371 25.30 -15.44 1.35
N GLY A 372 24.48 -14.44 1.68
CA GLY A 372 24.83 -13.00 1.59
C GLY A 372 25.16 -12.32 2.94
N THR A 373 26.18 -11.46 2.96
CA THR A 373 26.61 -10.67 4.15
C THR A 373 25.93 -9.31 4.31
N GLN A 374 25.11 -8.87 3.34
CA GLN A 374 24.43 -7.59 3.46
C GLN A 374 23.21 -7.67 4.39
N ARG A 375 23.25 -6.77 5.39
CA ARG A 375 22.20 -6.60 6.38
C ARG A 375 21.31 -5.43 5.96
N LYS A 376 20.04 -5.71 5.69
CA LYS A 376 18.79 -4.96 6.01
C LYS A 376 17.97 -4.71 4.77
N GLU A 377 16.72 -5.17 4.77
CA GLU A 377 15.75 -4.68 3.79
C GLU A 377 14.44 -4.42 4.54
N VAL A 378 14.15 -3.14 4.74
CA VAL A 378 12.80 -2.60 4.98
C VAL A 378 12.12 -2.67 3.61
N TRP A 379 11.02 -3.40 3.49
CA TRP A 379 10.31 -3.59 2.23
C TRP A 379 9.19 -2.56 2.08
N ASN A 380 8.62 -2.17 3.21
CA ASN A 380 7.56 -1.18 3.31
C ASN A 380 8.04 0.05 4.07
N PHE A 381 8.40 1.09 3.35
CA PHE A 381 8.86 2.35 3.94
C PHE A 381 7.71 3.11 4.58
N SER A 382 6.51 3.01 4.02
CA SER A 382 5.31 3.61 4.58
C SER A 382 4.89 2.93 5.89
N PHE A 383 5.19 1.64 6.07
CA PHE A 383 5.01 0.94 7.35
C PHE A 383 5.91 1.54 8.43
N GLU A 384 7.18 1.86 8.13
CA GLU A 384 8.10 2.46 9.10
C GLU A 384 7.76 3.90 9.50
N ARG A 385 6.86 4.56 8.77
CA ARG A 385 6.34 5.89 9.12
C ARG A 385 5.17 5.87 10.09
N GLN A 386 4.57 4.71 10.35
CA GLN A 386 3.44 4.61 11.26
C GLN A 386 3.90 5.02 12.67
N GLN A 387 3.22 6.01 13.24
CA GLN A 387 3.45 6.45 14.62
C GLN A 387 2.57 5.63 15.56
N LYS A 388 3.06 5.38 16.78
CA LYS A 388 2.18 5.15 17.92
C LYS A 388 2.01 6.46 18.67
#